data_AF-A0A2D8C4H4-F1
#
_entry.id   AF-A0A2D8C4H4-F1
#
_cell.length_a   1.000
_cell.length_b   1.000
_cell.length_c   1.000
_cell.angle_alpha   90.00
_cell.angle_beta   90.00
_cell.angle_gamma   90.00
#
_symmetry.space_group_name_H-M   'P 1'
#
loop_
_entity.id
_entity.type
_entity.pdbx_description
1 polymer ?
#
loop_
_entity_poly.entity_id
_entity_poly.type
_entity_poly.pdbx_seq_one_letter_code
_entity_poly.pdbx_strand_id
1 'polypeptide(L)'
;MKTPTLNQIWSQVHPDDTIPQIIEKICGELIGKGPYRDVYELKANPRYVVKIERDMSTGRFCNATEYVNWCDLRFWDFIEPWLCPCVRITETSQVLIQKRAKPIESIDQLPKEVPAIFTDLKRSNWGILNKRAVITDYPYLRHVFTQKMRKPKWKDY
;
A
#
# COMPACT_ATOMS: atom_id res chain seq x y z
N MET A 1 -27.23 -8.78 2.09
CA MET A 1 -26.80 -7.55 2.82
C MET A 1 -25.97 -6.69 1.86
N LYS A 2 -26.19 -5.37 1.81
CA LYS A 2 -25.36 -4.46 0.99
C LYS A 2 -23.98 -4.32 1.62
N THR A 3 -22.92 -4.44 0.82
CA THR A 3 -21.55 -4.17 1.27
C THR A 3 -21.44 -2.70 1.71
N PRO A 4 -20.95 -2.40 2.92
CA PRO A 4 -20.73 -1.03 3.36
C PRO A 4 -19.83 -0.26 2.39
N THR A 5 -20.14 1.01 2.17
CA THR A 5 -19.26 1.92 1.42
C THR A 5 -17.98 2.19 2.21
N LEU A 6 -16.90 2.58 1.52
CA LEU A 6 -15.66 3.00 2.18
C LEU A 6 -15.91 4.12 3.20
N ASN A 7 -16.82 5.06 2.93
CA ASN A 7 -17.11 6.16 3.84
C ASN A 7 -17.79 5.67 5.14
N GLN A 8 -18.70 4.69 5.05
CA GLN A 8 -19.35 4.09 6.22
C GLN A 8 -18.39 3.25 7.07
N ILE A 9 -17.39 2.65 6.44
CA ILE A 9 -16.32 1.93 7.15
C ILE A 9 -15.39 2.93 7.83
N TRP A 10 -15.01 3.98 7.10
CA TRP A 10 -14.09 5.00 7.56
C TRP A 10 -14.62 5.80 8.75
N SER A 11 -15.92 6.08 8.79
CA SER A 11 -16.55 6.80 9.90
C SER A 11 -16.50 6.08 11.25
N GLN A 12 -16.05 4.82 11.29
CA GLN A 12 -15.91 4.04 12.52
C GLN A 12 -14.55 4.26 13.20
N VAL A 13 -13.56 4.79 12.47
CA VAL A 13 -12.22 5.04 12.98
C VAL A 13 -12.13 6.48 13.47
N HIS A 14 -11.73 6.64 14.73
CA HIS A 14 -11.51 7.93 15.37
C HIS A 14 -10.02 8.17 15.63
N PRO A 15 -9.56 9.44 15.68
CA PRO A 15 -8.15 9.75 15.94
C PRO A 15 -7.61 9.16 17.24
N ASP A 16 -8.45 9.03 18.26
CA ASP A 16 -8.09 8.53 19.59
C ASP A 16 -8.20 7.00 19.72
N ASP A 17 -8.62 6.30 18.67
CA ASP A 17 -8.71 4.84 18.70
C ASP A 17 -7.30 4.22 18.84
N THR A 18 -7.16 3.30 19.80
CA THR A 18 -5.97 2.45 19.92
C THR A 18 -5.90 1.46 18.76
N ILE A 19 -4.69 0.93 18.47
CA ILE A 19 -4.50 -0.11 17.44
C ILE A 19 -5.46 -1.31 17.63
N PRO A 20 -5.63 -1.89 18.84
CA PRO A 20 -6.57 -2.99 19.03
C PRO A 20 -8.01 -2.63 18.66
N GLN A 21 -8.47 -1.42 19.00
CA GLN A 21 -9.81 -0.95 18.64
C GLN A 21 -9.96 -0.79 17.12
N ILE A 22 -8.94 -0.24 16.44
CA ILE A 22 -8.92 -0.11 14.99
C ILE A 22 -9.03 -1.49 14.33
N ILE A 23 -8.24 -2.46 14.80
CA ILE A 23 -8.25 -3.83 14.27
C ILE A 23 -9.63 -4.45 14.43
N GLU A 24 -10.23 -4.36 15.62
CA GLU A 24 -11.55 -4.94 15.91
C GLU A 24 -12.64 -4.35 14.99
N LYS A 25 -12.62 -3.03 14.80
CA LYS A 25 -13.62 -2.28 14.03
C LYS A 25 -13.54 -2.58 12.54
N ILE A 26 -12.35 -2.50 11.93
CA ILE A 26 -12.23 -2.47 10.46
C ILE A 26 -11.35 -3.56 9.84
N CYS A 27 -10.51 -4.26 10.61
CA CYS A 27 -9.61 -5.27 10.05
C CYS A 27 -10.24 -6.67 10.02
N GLY A 28 -10.00 -7.38 8.92
CA GLY A 28 -10.25 -8.80 8.76
C GLY A 28 -8.98 -9.61 9.02
N GLU A 29 -8.70 -10.58 8.16
CA GLU A 29 -7.50 -11.42 8.28
C GLU A 29 -6.21 -10.62 8.13
N LEU A 30 -5.19 -11.01 8.90
CA LEU A 30 -3.84 -10.51 8.73
C LEU A 30 -3.18 -11.21 7.54
N ILE A 31 -2.84 -10.44 6.50
CA ILE A 31 -2.33 -10.97 5.22
C ILE A 31 -0.86 -10.63 4.95
N GLY A 32 -0.25 -9.79 5.78
CA GLY A 32 1.17 -9.47 5.65
C GLY A 32 1.73 -8.80 6.90
N LYS A 33 3.02 -9.05 7.18
CA LYS A 33 3.78 -8.36 8.22
C LYS A 33 5.06 -7.81 7.63
N GLY A 34 5.27 -6.51 7.80
CA GLY A 34 6.52 -5.84 7.52
C GLY A 34 7.32 -5.54 8.79
N PRO A 35 8.48 -4.86 8.65
CA PRO A 35 9.29 -4.44 9.78
C PRO A 35 8.59 -3.40 10.67
N TYR A 36 7.69 -2.58 10.11
CA TYR A 36 7.03 -1.48 10.84
C TYR A 36 5.51 -1.55 10.84
N ARG A 37 4.92 -2.32 9.91
CA ARG A 37 3.49 -2.32 9.63
C ARG A 37 2.93 -3.71 9.52
N ASP A 38 1.69 -3.85 9.96
CA ASP A 38 0.87 -5.03 9.72
C ASP A 38 -0.16 -4.69 8.63
N VAL A 39 -0.45 -5.66 7.75
CA VAL A 39 -1.36 -5.50 6.62
C VAL A 39 -2.51 -6.48 6.78
N TYR A 40 -3.71 -5.95 6.88
CA TYR A 40 -4.94 -6.71 7.03
C TYR A 40 -5.79 -6.59 5.77
N GLU A 41 -6.63 -7.57 5.51
CA GLU A 41 -7.80 -7.38 4.68
C GLU A 41 -8.77 -6.39 5.35
N LEU A 42 -9.47 -5.56 4.57
CA LEU A 42 -10.54 -4.74 5.11
C LEU A 42 -11.81 -5.58 5.33
N LYS A 43 -12.23 -5.73 6.60
CA LYS A 43 -13.31 -6.63 7.06
C LYS A 43 -14.60 -6.52 6.25
N ALA A 44 -15.05 -5.30 6.01
CA ALA A 44 -16.32 -5.03 5.33
C ALA A 44 -16.19 -5.01 3.80
N ASN A 45 -14.98 -4.99 3.23
CA ASN A 45 -14.78 -4.99 1.79
C ASN A 45 -13.40 -5.55 1.40
N PRO A 46 -13.31 -6.82 0.97
CA PRO A 46 -12.05 -7.52 0.72
C PRO A 46 -11.28 -6.99 -0.50
N ARG A 47 -11.83 -6.02 -1.24
CA ARG A 47 -11.15 -5.32 -2.34
C ARG A 47 -10.12 -4.30 -1.86
N TYR A 48 -9.99 -4.12 -0.54
CA TYR A 48 -9.05 -3.20 0.08
C TYR A 48 -8.25 -3.89 1.17
N VAL A 49 -7.13 -3.28 1.50
CA VAL A 49 -6.28 -3.66 2.63
C VAL A 49 -6.16 -2.49 3.60
N VAL A 50 -5.94 -2.80 4.87
CA VAL A 50 -5.66 -1.85 5.95
C VAL A 50 -4.21 -2.06 6.37
N LYS A 51 -3.38 -1.03 6.23
CA LYS A 51 -1.99 -1.03 6.69
C LYS A 51 -1.90 -0.22 7.98
N ILE A 52 -1.45 -0.85 9.06
CA ILE A 52 -1.35 -0.24 10.38
C ILE A 52 0.12 -0.13 10.78
N GLU A 53 0.58 1.08 11.10
CA GLU A 53 1.86 1.29 11.77
C GLU A 53 1.77 0.95 13.25
N ARG A 54 2.62 0.01 13.67
CA ARG A 54 2.62 -0.51 15.04
C ARG A 54 3.07 0.53 16.07
N ASP A 55 4.01 1.39 15.68
CA ASP A 55 4.63 2.35 16.58
C ASP A 55 5.01 3.64 15.84
N MET A 56 4.20 4.68 16.03
CA MET A 56 4.41 6.00 15.44
C MET A 56 5.61 6.73 16.06
N SER A 57 6.09 6.32 17.25
CA SER A 57 7.24 6.95 17.91
C SER A 57 8.56 6.66 17.19
N THR A 58 8.59 5.64 16.33
CA THR A 58 9.78 5.29 15.52
C THR A 58 10.14 6.35 14.48
N GLY A 59 9.25 7.30 14.20
CA GLY A 59 9.46 8.37 13.22
C GLY A 59 9.53 7.89 11.77
N ARG A 60 9.12 6.65 11.47
CA ARG A 60 9.20 6.08 10.12
C ARG A 60 8.13 6.61 9.18
N PHE A 61 6.91 6.81 9.68
CA PHE A 61 5.78 7.40 8.94
C PHE A 61 5.64 6.84 7.51
N CYS A 62 5.81 5.52 7.36
CA CYS A 62 5.76 4.82 6.07
C CYS A 62 4.41 5.00 5.36
N ASN A 63 3.29 4.91 6.10
CA ASN A 63 1.95 5.16 5.60
C ASN A 63 1.77 6.59 5.11
N ALA A 64 2.25 7.59 5.88
CA ALA A 64 2.22 8.99 5.49
C ALA A 64 2.99 9.19 4.18
N THR A 65 4.23 8.71 4.15
CA THR A 65 5.14 8.86 3.01
C THR A 65 4.58 8.16 1.77
N GLU A 66 4.03 6.95 1.92
CA GLU A 66 3.39 6.22 0.82
C GLU A 66 2.15 6.95 0.30
N TYR A 67 1.34 7.55 1.17
CA TYR A 67 0.16 8.33 0.77
C TYR A 67 0.53 9.63 0.06
N VAL A 68 1.57 10.33 0.52
CA VAL A 68 2.12 11.51 -0.16
C VAL A 68 2.64 11.13 -1.54
N ASN A 69 3.47 10.08 -1.65
CA ASN A 69 3.95 9.57 -2.93
C ASN A 69 2.79 9.23 -3.87
N TRP A 70 1.71 8.61 -3.38
CA TRP A 70 0.51 8.36 -4.17
C TRP A 70 -0.13 9.67 -4.65
N CYS A 71 -0.34 10.65 -3.76
CA CYS A 71 -0.95 11.92 -4.12
C CYS A 71 -0.17 12.68 -5.18
N ASP A 72 1.16 12.69 -5.07
CA ASP A 72 2.04 13.42 -5.98
C ASP A 72 2.17 12.72 -7.34
N LEU A 73 2.23 11.39 -7.35
CA LEU A 73 2.58 10.62 -8.54
C LEU A 73 1.37 10.05 -9.31
N ARG A 74 0.17 10.00 -8.71
CA ARG A 74 -1.04 9.43 -9.37
C ARG A 74 -1.52 10.21 -10.59
N PHE A 75 -1.02 11.43 -10.79
CA PHE A 75 -1.34 12.27 -11.94
C PHE A 75 -0.27 12.22 -13.04
N TRP A 76 0.76 11.40 -12.86
CA TRP A 76 1.84 11.26 -13.83
C TRP A 76 1.61 10.01 -14.65
N ASP A 77 1.23 10.18 -15.91
CA ASP A 77 0.82 9.08 -16.81
C ASP A 77 1.86 7.95 -16.92
N PHE A 78 3.14 8.27 -16.76
CA PHE A 78 4.22 7.28 -16.80
C PHE A 78 4.36 6.46 -15.49
N ILE A 79 3.93 7.00 -14.35
CA ILE A 79 4.07 6.38 -13.02
C ILE A 79 2.76 5.81 -12.49
N GLU A 80 1.62 6.48 -12.69
CA GLU A 80 0.29 6.02 -12.25
C GLU A 80 0.04 4.55 -12.55
N PRO A 81 0.42 4.01 -13.74
CA PRO A 81 0.10 2.64 -14.07
C PRO A 81 0.73 1.59 -13.16
N TRP A 82 1.81 1.99 -12.49
CA TRP A 82 2.59 1.14 -11.61
C TRP A 82 2.10 1.20 -10.17
N LEU A 83 1.34 2.21 -9.77
CA LEU A 83 1.00 2.42 -8.37
C LEU A 83 -0.26 1.64 -7.98
N CYS A 84 -0.21 0.97 -6.83
CA CYS A 84 -1.42 0.46 -6.19
C CYS A 84 -2.14 1.62 -5.48
N PRO A 85 -3.40 1.95 -5.83
CA PRO A 85 -4.05 3.16 -5.34
C PRO A 85 -4.28 3.19 -3.82
N CYS A 86 -3.80 4.24 -3.17
CA CYS A 86 -4.18 4.60 -1.81
C CYS A 86 -5.51 5.37 -1.81
N VAL A 87 -6.45 4.96 -0.95
CA VAL A 87 -7.82 5.52 -0.98
C VAL A 87 -8.15 6.38 0.23
N ARG A 88 -7.60 6.09 1.41
CA ARG A 88 -7.81 6.84 2.66
C ARG A 88 -6.60 6.70 3.57
N ILE A 89 -6.37 7.70 4.41
CA ILE A 89 -5.37 7.68 5.47
C ILE A 89 -5.92 8.43 6.69
N THR A 90 -5.61 7.99 7.91
CA THR A 90 -5.98 8.72 9.13
C THR A 90 -5.18 10.01 9.24
N GLU A 91 -5.70 10.98 9.99
CA GLU A 91 -4.98 12.24 10.29
C GLU A 91 -3.65 11.98 11.02
N THR A 92 -3.61 10.94 11.86
CA THR A 92 -2.39 10.47 12.53
C THR A 92 -1.44 9.73 11.59
N SER A 93 -1.83 9.46 10.34
CA SER A 93 -1.17 8.60 9.36
C SER A 93 -0.97 7.13 9.75
N GLN A 94 -1.37 6.73 10.96
CA GLN A 94 -1.16 5.38 11.48
C GLN A 94 -1.89 4.30 10.67
N VAL A 95 -3.01 4.64 10.03
CA VAL A 95 -3.81 3.71 9.24
C VAL A 95 -3.92 4.21 7.80
N LEU A 96 -3.56 3.35 6.85
CA LEU A 96 -3.68 3.58 5.42
C LEU A 96 -4.58 2.51 4.79
N ILE A 97 -5.61 2.92 4.06
CA ILE A 97 -6.41 2.02 3.23
C ILE A 97 -5.93 2.12 1.79
N GLN A 98 -5.59 0.95 1.21
CA GLN A 98 -5.13 0.81 -0.17
C GLN A 98 -6.00 -0.21 -0.91
N LYS A 99 -6.10 -0.12 -2.23
CA LYS A 99 -6.68 -1.19 -3.05
C LYS A 99 -5.91 -2.50 -2.79
N ARG A 100 -6.62 -3.62 -2.79
CA ARG A 100 -5.99 -4.94 -2.72
C ARG A 100 -5.58 -5.40 -4.11
N ALA A 101 -4.30 -5.68 -4.28
CA ALA A 101 -3.76 -6.37 -5.45
C ALA A 101 -3.61 -7.87 -5.14
N LYS A 102 -3.78 -8.73 -6.15
CA LYS A 102 -3.49 -10.17 -6.01
C LYS A 102 -1.96 -10.33 -5.81
N PRO A 103 -1.49 -11.15 -4.87
CA PRO A 103 -0.06 -11.40 -4.71
C PRO A 103 0.58 -11.93 -6.00
N ILE A 104 1.83 -11.55 -6.23
CA ILE A 104 2.66 -12.15 -7.28
C ILE A 104 3.30 -13.45 -6.74
N GLU A 105 3.02 -14.55 -7.43
CA GLU A 105 3.38 -15.92 -7.01
C GLU A 105 4.81 -16.28 -7.40
N SER A 106 5.34 -15.73 -8.50
CA SER A 106 6.71 -15.98 -8.97
C SER A 106 7.37 -14.75 -9.60
N ILE A 107 8.70 -14.72 -9.67
CA ILE A 107 9.44 -13.62 -10.32
C ILE A 107 9.11 -13.49 -11.81
N ASP A 108 8.71 -14.57 -12.48
CA ASP A 108 8.37 -14.54 -13.92
C ASP A 108 7.12 -13.71 -14.23
N GLN A 109 6.27 -13.48 -13.23
CA GLN A 109 5.12 -12.58 -13.33
C GLN A 109 5.51 -11.10 -13.16
N LEU A 110 6.74 -10.81 -12.73
CA LEU A 110 7.20 -9.45 -12.53
C LEU A 110 7.62 -8.79 -13.86
N PRO A 111 7.49 -7.46 -13.96
CA PRO A 111 7.94 -6.70 -15.11
C PRO A 111 9.43 -6.88 -15.41
N LYS A 112 9.78 -6.94 -16.70
CA LYS A 112 11.18 -6.98 -17.17
C LYS A 112 11.89 -5.63 -17.03
N GLU A 113 11.12 -4.55 -17.01
CA GLU A 113 11.60 -3.19 -16.78
C GLU A 113 10.60 -2.44 -15.93
N VAL A 114 11.09 -1.51 -15.10
CA VAL A 114 10.30 -0.67 -14.22
C VAL A 114 10.87 0.76 -14.20
N PRO A 115 10.06 1.78 -13.84
CA PRO A 115 10.55 3.12 -13.58
C PRO A 115 11.74 3.14 -12.62
N ALA A 116 12.79 3.88 -12.99
CA ALA A 116 14.03 3.92 -12.24
C ALA A 116 13.89 4.57 -10.85
N ILE A 117 12.78 5.26 -10.60
CA ILE A 117 12.46 5.88 -9.30
C ILE A 117 12.17 4.84 -8.21
N PHE A 118 11.72 3.63 -8.55
CA PHE A 118 11.46 2.59 -7.55
C PHE A 118 12.76 2.14 -6.91
N THR A 119 12.77 1.77 -5.63
CA THR A 119 14.00 1.37 -4.92
C THR A 119 13.92 -0.05 -4.38
N ASP A 120 12.86 -0.36 -3.62
CA ASP A 120 12.68 -1.65 -2.97
C ASP A 120 12.00 -2.68 -3.88
N LEU A 121 12.81 -3.25 -4.79
CA LEU A 121 12.38 -4.22 -5.79
C LEU A 121 12.38 -5.66 -5.26
N LYS A 122 11.53 -5.93 -4.27
CA LYS A 122 11.22 -7.29 -3.80
C LYS A 122 9.86 -7.74 -4.30
N ARG A 123 9.69 -9.04 -4.62
CA ARG A 123 8.43 -9.59 -5.14
C ARG A 123 7.24 -9.29 -4.23
N SER A 124 7.45 -9.37 -2.91
CA SER A 124 6.43 -9.10 -1.89
C SER A 124 5.90 -7.65 -1.87
N ASN A 125 6.59 -6.69 -2.51
CA ASN A 125 6.12 -5.32 -2.69
C ASN A 125 5.28 -5.12 -3.96
N TRP A 126 4.99 -6.19 -4.69
CA TRP A 126 4.29 -6.12 -5.97
C TRP A 126 3.07 -7.03 -5.98
N GLY A 127 2.05 -6.60 -6.72
CA GLY A 127 0.81 -7.34 -6.90
C GLY A 127 0.23 -7.15 -8.28
N ILE A 128 -0.82 -7.91 -8.59
CA ILE A 128 -1.59 -7.78 -9.82
C ILE A 128 -2.91 -7.08 -9.50
N LEU A 129 -3.15 -5.93 -10.10
CA LEU A 129 -4.41 -5.19 -10.01
C LEU A 129 -4.90 -4.90 -11.42
N ASN A 130 -6.15 -5.23 -11.76
CA ASN A 130 -6.70 -5.01 -13.11
C ASN A 130 -5.81 -5.55 -14.24
N LYS A 131 -5.25 -6.75 -14.06
CA LYS A 131 -4.33 -7.43 -15.02
C LYS A 131 -2.98 -6.74 -15.25
N ARG A 132 -2.62 -5.71 -14.47
CA ARG A 132 -1.30 -5.07 -14.50
C ARG A 132 -0.54 -5.31 -13.21
N ALA A 133 0.79 -5.40 -13.30
CA ALA A 133 1.66 -5.42 -12.12
C ALA A 133 1.71 -4.00 -11.52
N VAL A 134 1.53 -3.92 -10.21
CA VAL A 134 1.57 -2.67 -9.43
C VAL A 134 2.47 -2.83 -8.21
N ILE A 135 3.17 -1.78 -7.84
CA ILE A 135 3.86 -1.67 -6.57
C ILE A 135 2.85 -1.38 -5.47
N THR A 136 2.85 -2.22 -4.44
CA THR A 136 1.96 -2.15 -3.28
C THR A 136 2.66 -1.58 -2.05
N ASP A 137 3.97 -1.36 -2.07
CA ASP A 137 4.70 -0.74 -0.97
C ASP A 137 5.78 0.21 -1.54
N TYR A 138 5.51 1.51 -1.47
CA TYR A 138 6.32 2.54 -2.10
C TYR A 138 6.58 3.80 -1.25
N PRO A 139 6.84 3.71 0.07
CA PRO A 139 7.27 4.87 0.86
C PRO A 139 8.68 5.36 0.45
N TYR A 140 9.54 4.45 0.00
CA TYR A 140 10.92 4.77 -0.36
C TYR A 140 11.11 4.81 -1.87
N LEU A 141 11.15 6.01 -2.43
CA LEU A 141 11.42 6.27 -3.85
C LEU A 141 12.72 7.06 -3.99
N ARG A 142 13.36 7.00 -5.17
CA ARG A 142 14.49 7.90 -5.46
C ARG A 142 13.96 9.32 -5.59
N HIS A 143 14.57 10.27 -4.89
CA HIS A 143 14.27 11.70 -4.97
C HIS A 143 14.79 12.37 -6.25
N VAL A 144 14.92 11.63 -7.35
CA VAL A 144 15.35 12.15 -8.65
C VAL A 144 14.22 11.91 -9.62
N PHE A 145 13.64 13.00 -10.12
CA PHE A 145 12.64 12.91 -11.17
C PHE A 145 13.28 12.37 -12.45
N THR A 146 12.80 11.21 -12.91
CA THR A 146 13.28 10.60 -14.13
C THR A 146 12.21 9.71 -14.74
N GLN A 147 12.06 9.79 -16.07
CA GLN A 147 11.25 8.85 -16.85
C GLN A 147 12.07 7.64 -17.33
N LYS A 148 13.32 7.50 -16.86
CA LYS A 148 14.16 6.36 -17.23
C LYS A 148 13.54 5.07 -16.70
N MET A 149 13.52 4.06 -17.55
CA MET A 149 13.26 2.68 -17.17
C MET A 149 14.57 2.01 -16.76
N ARG A 150 14.48 0.95 -15.95
CA ARG A 150 15.61 0.09 -15.62
C ARG A 150 15.20 -1.37 -15.55
N LYS A 151 16.16 -2.26 -15.82
CA LYS A 151 16.04 -3.69 -15.53
C LYS A 151 16.15 -3.93 -14.02
N PRO A 152 15.12 -4.47 -13.36
CA PRO A 152 15.14 -4.75 -11.93
C PRO A 152 16.02 -5.97 -11.62
N LYS A 153 16.71 -5.94 -10.48
CA LYS A 153 17.28 -7.14 -9.85
C LYS A 153 16.29 -7.60 -8.78
N TRP A 154 15.30 -8.38 -9.19
CA TRP A 154 14.23 -8.84 -8.31
C TRP A 154 14.76 -9.66 -7.14
N LYS A 155 14.22 -9.40 -5.95
CA LYS A 155 14.49 -10.18 -4.75
C LYS A 155 13.29 -11.08 -4.42
N ASP A 156 13.55 -12.35 -4.11
CA ASP A 156 12.53 -13.36 -3.85
C ASP A 156 12.34 -13.62 -2.35
N TYR A 157 11.91 -12.58 -1.63
CA TYR A 157 11.53 -12.67 -0.22
C TYR A 157 10.51 -11.59 0.16
#